data_AF-A0A072TDQ0-F1
#
_entry.id   AF-A0A072TDQ0-F1
#
_cell.length_a   1.000
_cell.length_b   1.000
_cell.length_c   1.000
_cell.angle_alpha   90.00
_cell.angle_beta   90.00
_cell.angle_gamma   90.00
#
_symmetry.space_group_name_H-M   'P 1'
#
loop_
_entity.id
_entity.type
_entity.pdbx_description
1 polymer ?
#
loop_
_entity_poly.entity_id
_entity_poly.type
_entity_poly.pdbx_seq_one_letter_code
_entity_poly.pdbx_strand_id
1 'polypeptide(L)'
;KIVPGFDVAGIVIKVGSEVVKFKVGDEIYGDINEEGLSNLKILGTLSEYTIAEERLLAHKPKNLSFIEAASIPLAMETAYEGLERAQLSAGKSILVLGGAGGVGSFAIQ
;
A
#
# COMPACT_ATOMS: atom_id res chain seq x y z
N LYS A 1 -11.72 -18.45 -8.65
CA LYS A 1 -10.23 -18.50 -8.78
C LYS A 1 -9.69 -17.23 -8.15
N ILE A 2 -8.71 -17.31 -7.25
CA ILE A 2 -8.19 -16.16 -6.50
C ILE A 2 -7.02 -15.56 -7.28
N VAL A 3 -6.95 -14.23 -7.38
CA VAL A 3 -5.77 -13.48 -7.83
C VAL A 3 -5.05 -12.94 -6.59
N PRO A 4 -3.77 -13.26 -6.37
CA PRO A 4 -3.01 -12.77 -5.21
C PRO A 4 -2.55 -11.32 -5.37
N GLY A 5 -2.01 -10.75 -4.29
CA GLY A 5 -1.39 -9.41 -4.26
C GLY A 5 -2.25 -8.32 -3.65
N PHE A 6 -1.60 -7.40 -2.95
CA PHE A 6 -2.22 -6.28 -2.22
C PHE A 6 -1.68 -4.92 -2.68
N ASP A 7 -0.37 -4.82 -2.92
CA ASP A 7 0.23 -3.58 -3.41
C ASP A 7 -0.02 -3.37 -4.91
N VAL A 8 -0.36 -2.14 -5.28
CA VAL A 8 -0.50 -1.71 -6.68
C VAL A 8 0.24 -0.40 -6.91
N ALA A 9 0.80 -0.26 -8.11
CA ALA A 9 1.07 1.04 -8.71
C ALA A 9 0.72 0.96 -10.20
N GLY A 10 -0.04 1.92 -10.71
CA GLY A 10 -0.55 1.86 -12.07
C GLY A 10 -1.28 3.11 -12.51
N ILE A 11 -1.96 3.03 -13.66
CA ILE A 11 -2.70 4.14 -14.26
C ILE A 11 -4.19 3.84 -14.18
N VAL A 12 -4.98 4.82 -13.73
CA VAL A 12 -6.44 4.71 -13.70
C VAL A 12 -6.98 4.66 -15.13
N ILE A 13 -7.62 3.54 -15.51
CA ILE A 13 -8.26 3.39 -16.82
C ILE A 13 -9.79 3.60 -16.80
N LYS A 14 -10.40 3.53 -15.62
CA LYS A 14 -11.84 3.74 -15.40
C LYS A 14 -12.08 4.12 -13.94
N VAL A 15 -13.12 4.93 -13.71
CA VAL A 15 -13.57 5.31 -12.37
C VAL A 15 -15.04 4.96 -12.17
N GLY A 16 -15.43 4.68 -10.92
CA GLY A 16 -16.83 4.54 -10.52
C GLY A 16 -17.54 5.90 -10.46
N SER A 17 -18.87 5.89 -10.40
CA SER A 17 -19.68 7.13 -10.38
C SER A 17 -19.50 7.99 -9.13
N GLU A 18 -19.02 7.41 -8.04
CA GLU A 18 -18.82 8.09 -6.75
C GLU A 18 -17.35 8.47 -6.48
N VAL A 19 -16.44 8.17 -7.42
CA VAL A 19 -15.02 8.54 -7.32
C VAL A 19 -14.85 10.02 -7.63
N VAL A 20 -14.14 10.75 -6.76
CA VAL A 20 -13.94 12.20 -6.81
C VAL A 20 -12.46 12.63 -6.73
N LYS A 21 -11.58 11.80 -6.15
CA LYS A 21 -10.14 12.08 -5.97
C LYS A 21 -9.32 11.77 -7.21
N PHE A 22 -9.76 10.81 -8.02
CA PHE A 22 -9.01 10.33 -9.18
C PHE A 22 -9.80 10.44 -10.48
N LYS A 23 -9.07 10.55 -11.59
CA LYS A 23 -9.60 10.49 -12.95
C LYS A 23 -8.78 9.56 -13.82
N VAL A 24 -9.34 9.18 -14.97
CA VAL A 24 -8.64 8.40 -15.98
C VAL A 24 -7.33 9.09 -16.37
N GLY A 25 -6.23 8.33 -16.38
CA GLY A 25 -4.88 8.81 -16.67
C GLY A 25 -4.05 9.18 -15.44
N ASP A 26 -4.63 9.24 -14.24
CA ASP A 26 -3.85 9.47 -13.03
C ASP A 26 -2.95 8.27 -12.70
N GLU A 27 -1.69 8.53 -12.35
CA GLU A 27 -0.79 7.54 -11.75
C GLU A 27 -1.08 7.42 -10.25
N ILE A 28 -1.36 6.20 -9.80
CA ILE A 28 -1.71 5.91 -8.40
C ILE A 28 -0.86 4.77 -7.84
N TYR A 29 -0.85 4.65 -6.53
CA TYR A 29 -0.31 3.51 -5.80
C TYR A 29 -1.05 3.31 -4.46
N GLY A 30 -0.94 2.12 -3.87
CA GLY A 30 -1.50 1.81 -2.56
C GLY A 30 -1.62 0.32 -2.27
N ASP A 31 -2.02 -0.01 -1.04
CA ASP A 31 -2.47 -1.34 -0.62
C ASP A 31 -3.99 -1.43 -0.79
N ILE A 32 -4.48 -2.34 -1.64
CA ILE A 32 -5.91 -2.48 -1.92
C ILE A 32 -6.68 -3.31 -0.89
N ASN A 33 -6.04 -3.74 0.19
CA ASN A 33 -6.64 -4.59 1.21
C ASN A 33 -6.96 -3.79 2.49
N GLU A 34 -8.24 -3.69 2.84
CA GLU A 34 -8.70 -2.95 4.03
C GLU A 34 -8.72 -3.82 5.29
N GLU A 35 -9.15 -5.08 5.17
CA GLU A 35 -9.47 -5.94 6.31
C GLU A 35 -8.59 -7.19 6.30
N GLY A 36 -7.28 -7.00 6.51
CA GLY A 36 -6.29 -8.03 6.79
C GLY A 36 -6.56 -9.38 6.11
N LEU A 37 -6.62 -10.46 6.88
CA LEU A 37 -6.98 -11.81 6.39
C LEU A 37 -8.47 -12.14 6.55
N SER A 38 -9.26 -11.29 7.19
CA SER A 38 -10.67 -11.56 7.51
C SER A 38 -11.59 -11.41 6.30
N ASN A 39 -11.21 -10.59 5.32
CA ASN A 39 -12.00 -10.35 4.13
C ASN A 39 -11.11 -10.12 2.89
N LEU A 40 -10.35 -11.16 2.55
CA LEU A 40 -9.41 -11.10 1.43
C LEU A 40 -10.13 -10.85 0.11
N LYS A 41 -9.65 -9.84 -0.61
CA LYS A 41 -10.09 -9.60 -1.99
C LYS A 41 -9.77 -10.80 -2.87
N ILE A 42 -10.78 -11.26 -3.60
CA ILE A 42 -10.65 -12.36 -4.57
C ILE A 42 -9.88 -11.90 -5.81
N LEU A 43 -9.94 -10.60 -6.12
CA LEU A 43 -9.27 -9.93 -7.24
C LEU A 43 -8.11 -9.06 -6.72
N GLY A 44 -6.97 -9.69 -6.43
CA GLY A 44 -5.75 -9.01 -6.00
C GLY A 44 -5.03 -8.24 -7.10
N THR A 45 -3.79 -7.82 -6.81
CA THR A 45 -3.01 -6.90 -7.66
C THR A 45 -1.99 -7.56 -8.58
N LEU A 46 -1.70 -8.85 -8.43
CA LEU A 46 -0.82 -9.60 -9.34
C LEU A 46 -1.58 -9.98 -10.63
N SER A 47 -2.02 -8.94 -11.34
CA SER A 47 -2.76 -8.98 -12.60
C SER A 47 -2.57 -7.66 -13.36
N GLU A 48 -2.91 -7.65 -14.64
CA GLU A 48 -2.83 -6.43 -15.47
C GLU A 48 -3.90 -5.38 -15.09
N TYR A 49 -5.01 -5.82 -14.48
CA TYR A 49 -6.13 -4.98 -14.07
C TYR A 49 -6.69 -5.45 -12.73
N THR A 50 -6.91 -4.52 -11.82
CA THR A 50 -7.56 -4.78 -10.53
C THR A 50 -8.57 -3.68 -10.19
N ILE A 51 -9.35 -3.89 -9.12
CA ILE A 51 -10.32 -2.93 -8.61
C ILE A 51 -9.91 -2.56 -7.18
N ALA A 52 -9.80 -1.26 -6.93
CA ALA A 52 -9.46 -0.71 -5.62
C ALA A 52 -10.46 0.39 -5.24
N GLU A 53 -10.77 0.49 -3.95
CA GLU A 53 -11.53 1.62 -3.42
C GLU A 53 -10.67 2.88 -3.43
N GLU A 54 -11.28 4.01 -3.80
CA GLU A 54 -10.59 5.30 -3.87
C GLU A 54 -9.83 5.65 -2.58
N ARG A 55 -10.39 5.31 -1.41
CA ARG A 55 -9.81 5.65 -0.11
C ARG A 55 -8.51 4.92 0.21
N LEU A 56 -8.22 3.80 -0.48
CA LEU A 56 -7.02 2.98 -0.28
C LEU A 56 -5.85 3.40 -1.18
N LEU A 57 -6.08 4.35 -2.08
CA LEU A 57 -5.08 4.76 -3.05
C LEU A 57 -4.62 6.19 -2.79
N ALA A 58 -3.40 6.48 -3.21
CA ALA A 58 -2.83 7.80 -3.29
C ALA A 58 -2.23 8.05 -4.68
N HIS A 59 -1.98 9.31 -5.03
CA HIS A 59 -1.21 9.62 -6.23
C HIS A 59 0.22 9.09 -6.09
N LYS A 60 0.71 8.44 -7.15
CA LYS A 60 2.08 7.95 -7.19
C LYS A 60 3.07 9.12 -7.06
N PRO A 61 4.09 9.03 -6.19
CA PRO A 61 5.15 10.03 -6.15
C PRO A 61 5.82 10.18 -7.53
N LYS A 62 6.01 11.43 -7.97
CA LYS A 62 6.53 11.75 -9.31
C LYS A 62 8.00 11.35 -9.49
N ASN A 63 8.74 11.25 -8.39
CA ASN A 63 10.16 10.91 -8.38
C ASN A 63 10.44 9.40 -8.26
N LEU A 64 9.40 8.56 -8.18
CA LEU A 64 9.53 7.11 -8.13
C LEU A 64 9.04 6.49 -9.44
N SER A 65 9.67 5.40 -9.86
CA SER A 65 9.12 4.50 -10.87
C SER A 65 7.88 3.75 -10.33
N PHE A 66 7.12 3.11 -11.21
CA PHE A 66 6.01 2.25 -10.78
C PHE A 66 6.46 1.08 -9.92
N ILE A 67 7.62 0.48 -10.24
CA ILE A 67 8.17 -0.66 -9.49
C ILE A 67 8.53 -0.23 -8.07
N GLU A 68 9.22 0.89 -7.92
CA GLU A 68 9.56 1.43 -6.60
C GLU A 68 8.30 1.79 -5.81
N ALA A 69 7.35 2.48 -6.44
CA ALA A 69 6.09 2.85 -5.78
C ALA A 69 5.30 1.61 -5.30
N ALA A 70 5.23 0.55 -6.09
CA ALA A 70 4.53 -0.68 -5.73
C ALA A 70 5.21 -1.46 -4.57
N SER A 71 6.47 -1.19 -4.25
CA SER A 71 7.19 -1.89 -3.16
C SER A 71 6.97 -1.33 -1.76
N ILE A 72 6.19 -0.24 -1.64
CA ILE A 72 6.07 0.58 -0.42
C ILE A 72 4.81 0.27 0.42
N PRO A 73 3.58 0.25 -0.13
CA PRO A 73 2.37 0.53 0.65
C PRO A 73 2.17 -0.39 1.86
N LEU A 74 1.96 -1.70 1.64
CA LEU A 74 1.68 -2.66 2.71
C LEU A 74 2.77 -2.66 3.78
N ALA A 75 4.04 -2.69 3.38
CA ALA A 75 5.16 -2.81 4.30
C ALA A 75 5.35 -1.55 5.15
N MET A 76 5.21 -0.37 4.54
CA MET A 76 5.33 0.92 5.21
C MET A 76 4.14 1.18 6.13
N GLU A 77 2.91 0.95 5.67
CA GLU A 77 1.69 1.10 6.48
C GLU A 77 1.74 0.16 7.69
N THR A 78 2.14 -1.10 7.49
CA THR A 78 2.29 -2.07 8.59
C THR A 78 3.35 -1.62 9.61
N ALA A 79 4.50 -1.12 9.14
CA ALA A 79 5.54 -0.60 10.03
C ALA A 79 5.04 0.61 10.82
N TYR A 80 4.44 1.58 10.13
CA TYR A 80 3.91 2.80 10.73
C TYR A 80 2.84 2.51 11.80
N GLU A 81 1.85 1.68 11.48
CA GLU A 81 0.83 1.24 12.43
C GLU A 81 1.42 0.50 13.64
N GLY A 82 2.47 -0.29 13.43
CA GLY A 82 3.20 -0.94 14.51
C GLY A 82 3.86 0.05 15.47
N LEU A 83 4.50 1.09 14.92
CA LEU A 83 5.15 2.15 15.71
C LEU A 83 4.12 3.02 16.48
N GLU A 84 3.00 3.35 15.84
CA GLU A 84 1.89 4.07 16.46
C GLU A 84 1.31 3.29 17.64
N ARG A 85 1.04 1.99 17.45
CA ARG A 85 0.57 1.11 18.53
C ARG A 85 1.58 0.95 19.66
N ALA A 86 2.88 0.96 19.34
CA ALA A 86 3.95 0.95 20.33
C ALA A 86 4.14 2.31 21.04
N GLN A 87 3.44 3.36 20.60
CA GLN A 87 3.55 4.73 21.12
C GLN A 87 5.01 5.20 21.16
N LEU A 88 5.73 4.93 20.07
CA LEU A 88 7.11 5.35 19.94
C LEU A 88 7.19 6.88 19.93
N SER A 89 8.20 7.43 20.58
CA SER A 89 8.45 8.87 20.62
C SER A 89 9.95 9.13 20.59
N ALA A 90 10.33 10.35 20.21
CA ALA A 90 11.72 10.76 20.18
C ALA A 90 12.46 10.44 21.48
N GLY A 91 13.71 9.97 21.36
CA GLY A 91 14.57 9.60 22.50
C GLY A 91 14.31 8.22 23.10
N LYS A 92 13.30 7.49 22.64
CA LYS A 92 13.10 6.07 23.00
C LYS A 92 13.85 5.14 22.06
N SER A 93 14.20 3.95 22.55
CA SER A 93 14.82 2.89 21.77
C SER A 93 13.82 1.75 21.53
N ILE A 94 13.92 1.12 20.36
CA ILE A 94 13.16 -0.09 19.99
C ILE A 94 14.11 -1.18 19.49
N LEU A 95 13.69 -2.44 19.59
CA LEU A 95 14.33 -3.58 18.95
C LEU A 95 13.53 -3.99 17.72
N VAL A 96 14.12 -3.88 16.53
CA VAL A 96 13.50 -4.32 15.28
C VAL A 96 14.01 -5.71 14.91
N LEU A 97 13.17 -6.72 15.08
CA LEU A 97 13.47 -8.08 14.62
C LEU A 97 13.32 -8.17 13.11
N GLY A 98 14.28 -8.79 12.42
CA GLY A 98 14.24 -8.90 10.96
C GLY A 98 14.37 -7.55 10.25
N GLY A 99 15.18 -6.63 10.77
CA GLY A 99 15.33 -5.26 10.25
C GLY A 99 15.71 -5.13 8.77
N ALA A 100 16.30 -6.16 8.16
CA ALA A 100 16.59 -6.19 6.73
C ALA A 100 15.42 -6.68 5.85
N GLY A 101 14.30 -7.10 6.44
CA GLY A 101 13.09 -7.53 5.73
C GLY A 101 12.19 -6.35 5.32
N GLY A 102 11.10 -6.64 4.60
CA GLY A 102 10.19 -5.62 4.08
C GLY A 102 9.69 -4.64 5.15
N VAL A 103 8.93 -5.12 6.13
CA VAL A 103 8.40 -4.28 7.23
C VAL A 103 9.53 -3.74 8.12
N GLY A 104 10.51 -4.57 8.44
CA GLY A 104 11.61 -4.21 9.35
C GLY A 104 12.45 -3.04 8.82
N SER A 105 12.68 -2.98 7.52
CA SER A 105 13.45 -1.90 6.89
C SER A 105 12.72 -0.57 6.95
N PHE A 106 11.39 -0.54 6.74
CA PHE A 106 10.58 0.66 6.94
C PHE A 106 10.48 1.08 8.40
N ALA A 107 10.45 0.14 9.34
CA ALA A 107 10.43 0.47 10.77
C ALA A 107 11.74 1.11 11.28
N ILE A 108 12.85 0.93 10.55
CA ILE A 108 14.16 1.53 10.87
C ILE A 108 14.28 2.98 10.36
N GLN A 109 13.60 3.31 9.25
CA GLN A 109 13.66 4.61 8.58
C GLN A 109 12.79 5.65 9.30
#